data_AF-A0A359C824-F1
#
_entry.id   AF-A0A359C824-F1
#
_cell.length_a   1.000
_cell.length_b   1.000
_cell.length_c   1.000
_cell.angle_alpha   90.00
_cell.angle_beta   90.00
_cell.angle_gamma   90.00
#
_symmetry.space_group_name_H-M   'P 1'
#
loop_
_entity.id
_entity.type
_entity.pdbx_description
1 polymer ?
#
loop_
_entity_poly.entity_id
_entity_poly.type
_entity_poly.pdbx_seq_one_letter_code
_entity_poly.pdbx_strand_id
1 'polypeptide(L)' 'SGIRFGTPGVTTRGMGEQEMERIGNIIADVLSAPGDAQTEKQVAAEVRDLCESFPLYPERIAAYGGR' A
#
# COMPACT_ATOMS: atom_id res chain seq x y z
N SER A 1 -18.11 -11.22 -10.39
CA SER A 1 -17.45 -9.90 -10.34
C SER A 1 -16.03 -10.09 -9.83
N GLY A 2 -15.01 -9.59 -10.52
CA GLY A 2 -13.60 -9.79 -10.14
C GLY A 2 -12.82 -8.48 -10.14
N ILE A 3 -11.71 -8.46 -9.40
CA ILE A 3 -10.78 -7.33 -9.29
C ILE A 3 -9.50 -7.68 -10.05
N ARG A 4 -8.97 -6.75 -10.84
CA ARG A 4 -7.70 -6.92 -11.58
C ARG A 4 -6.61 -6.10 -10.92
N PHE A 5 -5.52 -6.76 -10.54
CA PHE A 5 -4.33 -6.13 -9.98
C PHE A 5 -3.23 -5.95 -11.04
N GLY A 6 -2.39 -4.94 -10.85
CA GLY A 6 -1.22 -4.68 -11.69
C GLY A 6 -0.06 -4.17 -10.84
N THR A 7 1.13 -4.72 -11.08
CA THR A 7 2.37 -4.37 -10.38
C THR A 7 3.11 -3.11 -10.88
N PRO A 8 2.91 -2.57 -12.10
CA PRO A 8 3.74 -1.46 -12.59
C PRO A 8 3.79 -0.22 -11.68
N GLY A 9 2.69 0.09 -10.98
CA GLY A 9 2.63 1.26 -10.09
C GLY A 9 3.52 1.12 -8.85
N VAL A 10 3.62 -0.08 -8.28
CA VAL A 10 4.41 -0.34 -7.07
C VAL A 10 5.87 -0.65 -7.40
N THR A 11 6.14 -1.35 -8.50
CA THR A 11 7.51 -1.64 -8.93
C THR A 11 8.25 -0.37 -9.39
N THR A 12 7.55 0.59 -10.03
CA THR A 12 8.14 1.91 -10.35
C THR A 12 8.52 2.70 -9.10
N ARG A 13 7.86 2.44 -7.96
CA ARG A 13 8.18 3.06 -6.66
C ARG A 13 9.30 2.33 -5.91
N GLY A 14 9.81 1.22 -6.43
CA GLY A 14 10.90 0.44 -5.84
C GLY A 14 10.49 -0.76 -4.98
N MET A 15 9.19 -1.10 -4.93
CA MET A 15 8.71 -2.27 -4.18
C MET A 15 9.09 -3.59 -4.89
N GLY A 16 9.54 -4.58 -4.11
CA GLY A 16 9.94 -5.90 -4.58
C GLY A 16 9.02 -7.03 -4.11
N GLU A 17 9.54 -8.26 -4.12
CA GLU A 17 8.75 -9.47 -3.80
C GLU A 17 8.22 -9.48 -2.37
N GLN A 18 9.01 -9.03 -1.39
CA GLN A 18 8.61 -8.98 0.02
C GLN A 18 7.46 -7.99 0.24
N GLU A 19 7.51 -6.82 -0.39
CA GLU A 19 6.41 -5.86 -0.33
C GLU A 19 5.16 -6.40 -1.04
N MET A 20 5.33 -7.16 -2.14
CA MET A 20 4.20 -7.77 -2.84
C MET A 20 3.51 -8.86 -2.01
N GLU A 21 4.26 -9.66 -1.25
CA GLU A 21 3.69 -10.60 -0.28
C GLU A 21 2.88 -9.87 0.78
N ARG A 22 3.45 -8.79 1.35
CA ARG A 22 2.76 -7.95 2.33
C ARG A 22 1.47 -7.34 1.77
N ILE A 23 1.51 -6.80 0.55
CA ILE A 23 0.32 -6.28 -0.16
C ILE A 23 -0.73 -7.38 -0.34
N GLY A 24 -0.32 -8.60 -0.68
CA GLY A 24 -1.21 -9.75 -0.78
C GLY A 24 -1.92 -10.07 0.53
N ASN A 25 -1.19 -10.09 1.65
CA ASN A 25 -1.74 -10.33 2.98
C ASN A 25 -2.73 -9.23 3.39
N ILE A 26 -2.36 -7.96 3.17
CA ILE A 26 -3.25 -6.82 3.40
C ILE A 26 -4.57 -6.96 2.63
N ILE A 27 -4.51 -7.36 1.36
CA ILE A 27 -5.71 -7.61 0.54
C ILE A 27 -6.53 -8.77 1.12
N ALA A 28 -5.87 -9.86 1.52
CA ALA A 28 -6.53 -11.03 2.08
C ALA A 28 -7.26 -10.72 3.39
N ASP A 29 -6.69 -9.88 4.25
CA ASP A 29 -7.28 -9.49 5.54
C ASP A 29 -8.61 -8.75 5.35
N VAL A 30 -8.64 -7.75 4.45
CA VAL A 30 -9.89 -7.01 4.14
C VAL A 30 -10.95 -7.92 3.53
N LEU A 31 -10.54 -8.82 2.62
CA LEU A 31 -11.48 -9.75 1.98
C LEU A 31 -12.02 -10.80 2.96
N SER A 32 -11.28 -11.11 4.02
CA SER A 32 -11.68 -12.07 5.06
C SER A 32 -12.62 -11.48 6.11
N ALA A 33 -12.62 -10.15 6.29
CA ALA A 33 -13.47 -9.44 7.25
C ALA A 33 -14.18 -8.23 6.62
N PRO A 34 -15.06 -8.43 5.61
CA PRO A 34 -15.71 -7.33 4.91
C PRO A 34 -16.61 -6.51 5.85
N GLY A 35 -16.36 -5.20 5.92
CA GLY A 35 -17.12 -4.26 6.76
C GLY A 35 -16.70 -4.23 8.24
N ASP A 36 -15.63 -4.93 8.62
CA ASP A 36 -15.05 -4.78 9.95
C ASP A 36 -14.18 -3.51 10.03
N ALA A 37 -14.72 -2.48 10.69
CA ALA A 37 -14.06 -1.19 10.84
C ALA A 37 -12.69 -1.28 11.55
N GLN A 38 -12.48 -2.29 12.40
CA GLN A 38 -11.21 -2.47 13.08
C GLN A 38 -10.14 -3.00 12.11
N THR A 39 -10.45 -4.04 11.33
CA THR A 39 -9.59 -4.56 10.26
C THR A 39 -9.28 -3.47 9.23
N GLU A 40 -10.29 -2.72 8.78
CA GLU A 40 -10.09 -1.61 7.83
C GLU A 40 -9.12 -0.55 8.36
N LYS A 41 -9.23 -0.19 9.64
CA LYS A 41 -8.32 0.78 10.28
C LYS A 41 -6.89 0.27 10.37
N GLN A 42 -6.71 -1.01 10.71
CA GLN A 42 -5.40 -1.65 10.81
C GLN A 42 -4.72 -1.73 9.44
N VAL A 43 -5.42 -2.28 8.44
CA VAL A 43 -4.93 -2.34 7.06
C VAL A 43 -4.60 -0.96 6.51
N ALA A 44 -5.46 0.05 6.77
CA ALA A 44 -5.18 1.41 6.31
C ALA A 44 -3.90 1.99 6.94
N ALA A 45 -3.57 1.63 8.19
CA ALA A 45 -2.30 2.01 8.79
C ALA A 45 -1.12 1.30 8.12
N GLU A 46 -1.25 0.00 7.90
CA GLU A 46 -0.20 -0.79 7.26
C GLU A 46 0.13 -0.31 5.84
N VAL A 47 -0.90 0.02 5.05
CA VAL A 47 -0.74 0.59 3.71
C VAL A 47 -0.03 1.94 3.75
N ARG A 48 -0.32 2.79 4.75
CA ARG A 48 0.36 4.08 4.92
C ARG A 48 1.84 3.87 5.21
N ASP A 49 2.17 3.04 6.19
CA ASP A 49 3.56 2.76 6.59
C ASP A 49 4.37 2.20 5.40
N LEU A 50 3.77 1.28 4.63
CA LEU A 50 4.39 0.76 3.42
C LEU A 50 4.59 1.87 2.38
N CYS A 51 3.61 2.75 2.15
CA CYS A 51 3.73 3.82 1.17
C CYS A 51 4.76 4.89 1.57
N GLU A 52 4.89 5.20 2.85
CA GLU A 52 5.87 6.16 3.38
C GLU A 52 7.31 5.68 3.15
N SER A 53 7.54 4.36 3.20
CA SER A 53 8.84 3.74 2.91
C SER A 53 9.24 3.82 1.42
N PHE A 54 8.27 4.06 0.52
CA PHE A 54 8.46 4.11 -0.93
C PHE A 54 7.81 5.38 -1.51
N PRO A 55 8.34 6.59 -1.24
CA PRO A 55 7.70 7.85 -1.60
C PRO A 55 7.54 8.00 -3.11
N LEU A 56 6.39 8.51 -3.53
CA LEU A 56 6.13 8.83 -4.94
C LEU A 56 6.59 10.27 -5.21
N TYR A 57 7.58 10.44 -6.08
CA TYR A 57 8.21 11.74 -6.42
C TYR A 57 8.89 12.42 -5.22
N PRO A 58 9.94 11.82 -4.63
CA PRO A 58 10.66 12.37 -3.48
C PRO A 58 11.18 13.81 -3.72
N GLU A 59 11.56 14.13 -4.95
CA GLU A 59 11.97 15.48 -5.36
C GLU A 59 10.84 16.52 -5.21
N ARG A 60 9.59 16.13 -5.49
CA ARG A 60 8.44 17.01 -5.30
C ARG A 60 8.09 17.16 -3.82
N ILE A 61 8.23 16.09 -3.03
CA ILE A 61 8.00 16.13 -1.58
C ILE A 61 8.99 17.11 -0.92
N ALA A 62 10.27 17.03 -1.28
CA ALA A 62 11.29 17.94 -0.79
C ALA A 62 11.01 19.40 -1.17
N ALA A 63 10.55 19.65 -2.41
CA ALA A 63 10.26 21.00 -2.91
C ALA A 63 9.07 21.69 -2.22
N TYR A 64 8.11 20.94 -1.66
CA TYR A 64 6.92 21.48 -0.97
C TYR A 64 6.99 21.37 0.56
N GLY A 65 8.19 21.21 1.12
CA GLY A 65 8.41 21.31 2.56
C GLY A 65 8.06 20.05 3.35
N GLY A 66 8.07 18.86 2.71
CA GLY A 66 8.03 17.55 3.38
C GLY A 66 6.85 17.39 4.35
N ARG A 67 5.69 16.98 3.82
CA ARG A 67 4.68 16.35 4.67
C ARG A 67 4.95 14.86 4.73
#